data_AF-A0A538S4P9-F1
#
_entry.id   AF-A0A538S4P9-F1
#
_cell.length_a   1.000
_cell.length_b   1.000
_cell.length_c   1.000
_cell.angle_alpha   90.00
_cell.angle_beta   90.00
_cell.angle_gamma   90.00
#
_symmetry.space_group_name_H-M   'P 1'
#
loop_
_entity.id
_entity.type
_entity.pdbx_description
1 polymer ?
#
loop_
_entity_poly.entity_id
_entity_poly.type
_entity_poly.pdbx_seq_one_letter_code
_entity_poly.pdbx_strand_id
1 'polypeptide(L)'
;MGVSLAYRGRLADLTRIEDFEDRLLDFALEVGGLARIWRSHGDGEPQRVVRGVILDLAPGQESTSLLVSPEGWLIGLTDIEDAERGRLTEPPWCITKTQFGPIEGHVALVEMFTALRREFLPDLEVNDEGGYWETHDLAELARRRTAVQAALGGLAEGLRRHGLSAEAAEDPDILARHIERIAAQVHRILQRPAEHPPVAFPDDDITGAKPDPEQVEALWDEMFKHNRRQQERLQRALEERRSQGEDDDTAFEKALGDLGLDVPGEDSEPAGAEPWRDEDADPFADSLGDAGLEADSTEVDKADDPFGAADHPLLERATDLLERLHAVFRDAESRFSASLRTLFEGIDDTVGGLAQALSGHEEDDLDDYGLRVTQLKRALRGVAFARGALYPLRPAVTAELFDELARALGQLEQDVFHEIGRLRSQYREDDSSS
;
A
#
# COMPACT_ATOMS: atom_id res chain seq x y z
N MET A 1 8.94 -23.84 -14.18
CA MET A 1 7.62 -24.40 -13.85
C MET A 1 7.18 -23.80 -12.55
N GLY A 2 6.24 -22.87 -12.64
CA GLY A 2 5.67 -22.12 -11.53
C GLY A 2 4.14 -22.09 -11.66
N VAL A 3 3.46 -21.35 -10.78
CA VAL A 3 2.08 -20.92 -11.03
C VAL A 3 2.13 -19.43 -11.29
N SER A 4 1.99 -19.08 -12.57
CA SER A 4 2.11 -17.72 -13.08
C SER A 4 0.90 -17.37 -13.93
N LEU A 5 0.53 -16.08 -13.92
CA LEU A 5 -0.41 -15.51 -14.86
C LEU A 5 0.38 -14.70 -15.88
N ALA A 6 0.32 -15.11 -17.14
CA ALA A 6 0.83 -14.31 -18.24
C ALA A 6 -0.35 -13.61 -18.92
N TYR A 7 -0.25 -12.31 -19.16
CA TYR A 7 -1.34 -11.53 -19.74
C TYR A 7 -0.82 -10.49 -20.72
N ARG A 8 -1.65 -10.16 -21.71
CA ARG A 8 -1.44 -9.03 -22.61
C ARG A 8 -2.79 -8.52 -23.11
N GLY A 9 -2.89 -7.24 -23.38
CA GLY A 9 -4.12 -6.66 -23.88
C GLY A 9 -3.94 -5.19 -24.20
N ARG A 10 -4.98 -4.58 -24.74
CA ARG A 10 -4.99 -3.18 -25.09
C ARG A 10 -6.19 -2.47 -24.47
N LEU A 11 -5.93 -1.31 -23.87
CA LEU A 11 -6.98 -0.41 -23.43
C LEU A 11 -7.79 0.06 -24.64
N ALA A 12 -9.09 -0.23 -24.66
CA ALA A 12 -9.96 0.10 -25.77
C ALA A 12 -10.08 1.61 -25.99
N ASP A 13 -10.04 2.36 -24.90
CA ASP A 13 -10.18 3.82 -24.89
C ASP A 13 -9.18 4.43 -23.90
N LEU A 14 -8.12 5.04 -24.44
CA LEU A 14 -7.09 5.73 -23.66
C LEU A 14 -7.63 6.93 -22.88
N THR A 15 -8.77 7.52 -23.29
CA THR A 15 -9.38 8.62 -22.55
C THR A 15 -9.94 8.17 -21.19
N ARG A 16 -10.11 6.86 -20.99
CA ARG A 16 -10.59 6.25 -19.74
C ARG A 16 -9.46 5.72 -18.85
N ILE A 17 -8.21 6.10 -19.10
CA ILE A 17 -7.06 5.59 -18.33
C ILE A 17 -7.17 5.91 -16.83
N GLU A 18 -7.72 7.08 -16.47
CA GLU A 18 -7.90 7.46 -15.06
C GLU A 18 -9.00 6.63 -14.38
N ASP A 19 -10.14 6.38 -15.04
CA ASP A 19 -11.19 5.46 -14.52
C ASP A 19 -10.63 4.03 -14.38
N PHE A 20 -9.79 3.60 -15.32
CA PHE A 20 -9.08 2.32 -15.21
C PHE A 20 -8.19 2.28 -13.96
N GLU A 21 -7.39 3.31 -13.72
CA GLU A 21 -6.51 3.40 -12.56
C GLU A 21 -7.27 3.49 -11.23
N ASP A 22 -8.28 4.35 -11.17
CA ASP A 22 -9.11 4.53 -9.98
C ASP A 22 -9.80 3.22 -9.59
N ARG A 23 -10.32 2.45 -10.56
CA ARG A 23 -10.94 1.14 -10.26
C ARG A 23 -9.95 0.09 -9.78
N LEU A 24 -8.72 0.11 -10.28
CA LEU A 24 -7.66 -0.80 -9.82
C LEU A 24 -7.17 -0.44 -8.41
N LEU A 25 -7.04 0.86 -8.14
CA LEU A 25 -6.72 1.38 -6.82
C LEU A 25 -7.80 1.00 -5.80
N ASP A 26 -9.06 1.26 -6.13
CA ASP A 26 -10.20 0.87 -5.30
C ASP A 26 -10.22 -0.63 -5.05
N PHE A 27 -10.03 -1.41 -6.10
CA PHE A 27 -10.00 -2.86 -5.99
C PHE A 27 -8.90 -3.34 -5.02
N ALA A 28 -7.68 -2.83 -5.16
CA ALA A 28 -6.57 -3.20 -4.29
C ALA A 28 -6.84 -2.85 -2.83
N LEU A 29 -7.29 -1.62 -2.56
CA LEU A 29 -7.57 -1.16 -1.19
C LEU A 29 -8.67 -1.99 -0.53
N GLU A 30 -9.69 -2.38 -1.29
CA GLU A 30 -10.81 -3.17 -0.80
C GLU A 30 -10.45 -4.61 -0.47
N VAL A 31 -9.55 -5.23 -1.23
CA VAL A 31 -9.04 -6.58 -0.91
C VAL A 31 -7.93 -6.55 0.14
N GLY A 32 -7.59 -5.37 0.66
CA GLY A 32 -6.51 -5.18 1.64
C GLY A 32 -5.10 -5.23 1.03
N GLY A 33 -5.00 -5.08 -0.29
CA GLY A 33 -3.76 -4.95 -1.03
C GLY A 33 -3.19 -3.52 -1.01
N LEU A 34 -2.07 -3.35 -1.71
CA LEU A 34 -1.47 -2.07 -2.01
C LEU A 34 -1.58 -1.81 -3.53
N ALA A 35 -1.72 -0.55 -3.88
CA ALA A 35 -1.71 -0.10 -5.26
C ALA A 35 -0.95 1.22 -5.33
N ARG A 36 -0.27 1.43 -6.44
CA ARG A 36 0.31 2.72 -6.76
C ARG A 36 0.04 3.13 -8.17
N ILE A 37 -0.41 4.37 -8.34
CA ILE A 37 -0.49 4.99 -9.65
C ILE A 37 0.92 5.28 -10.13
N TRP A 38 1.21 4.89 -11.38
CA TRP A 38 2.50 5.13 -12.00
C TRP A 38 2.36 6.16 -13.12
N ARG A 39 3.30 7.09 -13.16
CA ARG A 39 3.51 8.02 -14.29
C ARG A 39 4.98 8.04 -14.65
N SER A 40 5.27 7.82 -15.92
CA SER A 40 6.60 8.03 -16.44
C SER A 40 6.79 9.46 -16.95
N HIS A 41 8.03 9.94 -16.92
CA HIS A 41 8.39 11.27 -17.38
C HIS A 41 8.95 11.14 -18.79
N GLY A 42 8.20 11.62 -19.78
CA GLY A 42 8.66 11.61 -21.17
C GLY A 42 9.76 12.64 -21.39
N ASP A 43 11.03 12.26 -21.17
CA ASP A 43 12.18 13.10 -21.49
C ASP A 43 12.18 13.43 -23.00
N GLY A 44 11.69 14.62 -23.35
CA GLY A 44 11.68 15.17 -24.71
C GLY A 44 10.40 14.95 -25.53
N GLU A 45 9.49 14.04 -25.13
CA GLU A 45 8.19 13.83 -25.77
C GLU A 45 7.06 13.63 -24.74
N PRO A 46 6.43 14.72 -24.25
CA PRO A 46 5.41 14.66 -23.20
C PRO A 46 4.15 13.84 -23.56
N GLN A 47 3.96 13.53 -24.84
CA GLN A 47 2.84 12.73 -25.31
C GLN A 47 3.09 11.21 -25.23
N ARG A 48 4.32 10.78 -24.96
CA ARG A 48 4.72 9.37 -24.90
C ARG A 48 4.97 8.88 -23.47
N VAL A 49 4.04 9.19 -22.58
CA VAL A 49 4.11 8.78 -21.17
C VAL A 49 3.48 7.41 -20.93
N VAL A 50 4.12 6.61 -20.09
CA VAL A 50 3.54 5.37 -19.56
C VAL A 50 2.71 5.72 -18.32
N ARG A 51 1.50 5.16 -18.25
CA ARG A 51 0.53 5.38 -17.17
C ARG A 51 0.06 4.04 -16.62
N GLY A 52 -0.75 4.02 -15.56
CA GLY A 52 -1.37 2.80 -15.04
C GLY A 52 -1.07 2.56 -13.57
N VAL A 53 -1.20 1.30 -13.13
CA VAL A 53 -1.10 0.94 -11.71
C VAL A 53 -0.18 -0.26 -11.51
N ILE A 54 0.62 -0.22 -10.45
CA ILE A 54 1.33 -1.39 -9.93
C ILE A 54 0.56 -1.89 -8.71
N LEU A 55 0.22 -3.18 -8.70
CA LEU A 55 -0.61 -3.80 -7.68
C LEU A 55 0.15 -4.85 -6.88
N ASP A 56 0.05 -4.75 -5.57
CA ASP A 56 0.45 -5.79 -4.62
C ASP A 56 -0.81 -6.29 -3.91
N LEU A 57 -1.53 -7.23 -4.54
CA LEU A 57 -2.85 -7.66 -4.06
C LEU A 57 -2.80 -8.58 -2.85
N ALA A 58 -1.69 -9.28 -2.64
CA ALA A 58 -1.55 -10.20 -1.52
C ALA A 58 -0.08 -10.36 -1.09
N PRO A 59 0.18 -10.55 0.22
CA PRO A 59 1.54 -10.79 0.72
C PRO A 59 2.23 -11.96 0.02
N GLY A 60 3.46 -11.76 -0.41
CA GLY A 60 4.29 -12.79 -1.06
C GLY A 60 3.96 -13.04 -2.52
N GLN A 61 2.89 -12.44 -3.05
CA GLN A 61 2.65 -12.40 -4.48
C GLN A 61 3.60 -11.42 -5.16
N GLU A 62 4.02 -11.71 -6.39
CA GLU A 62 4.79 -10.74 -7.18
C GLU A 62 3.90 -9.54 -7.55
N SER A 63 4.49 -8.34 -7.57
CA SER A 63 3.80 -7.13 -8.00
C SER A 63 3.26 -7.29 -9.41
N THR A 64 1.99 -7.00 -9.60
CA THR A 64 1.33 -7.07 -10.90
C THR A 64 1.38 -5.73 -11.59
N SER A 65 1.94 -5.70 -12.78
CA SER A 65 2.09 -4.48 -13.57
C SER A 65 0.90 -4.30 -14.50
N LEU A 66 0.06 -3.29 -14.23
CA LEU A 66 -1.02 -2.86 -15.13
C LEU A 66 -0.68 -1.49 -15.70
N LEU A 67 0.55 -1.37 -16.21
CA LEU A 67 1.01 -0.19 -16.91
C LEU A 67 0.51 -0.22 -18.35
N VAL A 68 0.27 0.95 -18.90
CA VAL A 68 -0.32 1.18 -20.21
C VAL A 68 0.64 2.07 -21.01
N SER A 69 1.10 1.57 -22.15
CA SER A 69 1.93 2.32 -23.09
C SER A 69 1.13 3.45 -23.77
N PRO A 70 1.80 4.41 -24.44
CA PRO A 70 1.12 5.43 -25.24
C PRO A 70 0.19 4.87 -26.33
N GLU A 71 0.46 3.65 -26.81
CA GLU A 71 -0.38 2.92 -27.79
C GLU A 71 -1.60 2.24 -27.15
N GLY A 72 -1.67 2.21 -25.82
CA GLY A 72 -2.70 1.55 -25.03
C GLY A 72 -2.38 0.11 -24.65
N TRP A 73 -1.18 -0.41 -24.90
CA TRP A 73 -0.84 -1.80 -24.57
C TRP A 73 -0.53 -1.95 -23.08
N LEU A 74 -0.95 -3.07 -22.49
CA LEU A 74 -0.43 -3.48 -21.19
C LEU A 74 1.06 -3.80 -21.32
N ILE A 75 1.87 -3.23 -20.43
CA ILE A 75 3.32 -3.39 -20.43
C ILE A 75 3.85 -3.68 -19.02
N GLY A 76 5.00 -4.35 -18.95
CA GLY A 76 5.71 -4.58 -17.70
C GLY A 76 6.69 -3.44 -17.39
N LEU A 77 7.26 -3.47 -16.18
CA LEU A 77 8.28 -2.50 -15.74
C LEU A 77 9.52 -2.47 -16.65
N THR A 78 9.87 -3.59 -17.27
CA THR A 78 11.03 -3.70 -18.18
C THR A 78 10.80 -3.06 -19.54
N ASP A 79 9.54 -2.81 -19.90
CA ASP A 79 9.14 -2.36 -21.23
C ASP A 79 8.95 -0.84 -21.29
N ILE A 80 9.05 -0.14 -20.14
CA ILE A 80 8.80 1.32 -20.02
C ILE A 80 9.66 2.11 -21.01
N GLU A 81 10.99 1.88 -21.01
CA GLU A 81 11.91 2.62 -21.89
C GLU A 81 11.62 2.39 -23.39
N ASP A 82 11.19 1.18 -23.74
CA ASP A 82 10.82 0.83 -25.11
C ASP A 82 9.47 1.42 -25.50
N ALA A 83 8.51 1.47 -24.56
CA ALA A 83 7.24 2.14 -24.73
C ALA A 83 7.42 3.65 -24.94
N GLU A 84 8.22 4.32 -24.11
CA GLU A 84 8.46 5.76 -24.21
C GLU A 84 9.12 6.12 -25.55
N ARG A 85 10.06 5.31 -26.03
CA ARG A 85 10.76 5.54 -27.30
C ARG A 85 10.01 5.04 -28.54
N GLY A 86 8.81 4.46 -28.38
CA GLY A 86 8.03 3.91 -29.50
C GLY A 86 8.71 2.74 -30.20
N ARG A 87 9.51 1.96 -29.46
CA ARG A 87 10.23 0.78 -29.96
C ARG A 87 9.39 -0.50 -29.89
N LEU A 88 8.31 -0.50 -29.12
CA LEU A 88 7.38 -1.64 -29.07
C LEU A 88 6.65 -1.78 -30.42
N THR A 89 6.71 -2.99 -30.99
CA THR A 89 6.07 -3.31 -32.28
C THR A 89 4.83 -4.18 -32.14
N GLU A 90 4.69 -4.85 -31.00
CA GLU A 90 3.56 -5.70 -30.63
C GLU A 90 3.32 -5.63 -29.12
N PRO A 91 2.10 -5.94 -28.63
CA PRO A 91 1.80 -5.94 -27.20
C PRO A 91 2.62 -7.01 -26.46
N PRO A 92 3.46 -6.62 -25.48
CA PRO A 92 4.29 -7.56 -24.74
C PRO A 92 3.46 -8.43 -23.80
N TRP A 93 4.02 -9.58 -23.42
CA TRP A 93 3.45 -10.41 -22.36
C TRP A 93 3.96 -9.95 -21.00
N CYS A 94 3.06 -9.48 -20.16
CA CYS A 94 3.31 -9.28 -18.75
C CYS A 94 3.17 -10.62 -18.02
N ILE A 95 3.97 -10.83 -16.98
CA ILE A 95 3.95 -12.08 -16.21
C ILE A 95 3.98 -11.74 -14.72
N THR A 96 3.05 -12.31 -13.97
CA THR A 96 3.03 -12.25 -12.50
C THR A 96 3.12 -13.67 -11.93
N LYS A 97 4.13 -13.95 -11.11
CA LYS A 97 4.16 -15.20 -10.34
C LYS A 97 3.29 -15.07 -9.11
N THR A 98 2.38 -16.02 -8.97
CA THR A 98 1.41 -16.03 -7.87
C THR A 98 1.69 -17.12 -6.84
N GLN A 99 2.58 -18.06 -7.15
CA GLN A 99 2.90 -19.25 -6.34
C GLN A 99 3.47 -18.99 -4.94
N PHE A 100 3.99 -17.79 -4.69
CA PHE A 100 4.62 -17.41 -3.42
C PHE A 100 3.66 -16.68 -2.47
N GLY A 101 2.53 -16.17 -2.98
CA GLY A 101 1.47 -15.57 -2.19
C GLY A 101 0.40 -16.58 -1.76
N PRO A 102 -0.68 -16.11 -1.13
CA PRO A 102 -1.87 -16.92 -0.84
C PRO A 102 -2.64 -17.27 -2.13
N ILE A 103 -3.52 -18.29 -2.07
CA ILE A 103 -4.31 -18.72 -3.24
C ILE A 103 -5.34 -17.65 -3.65
N GLU A 104 -5.83 -16.93 -2.66
CA GLU A 104 -6.76 -15.82 -2.75
C GLU A 104 -6.22 -14.71 -3.65
N GLY A 105 -4.92 -14.41 -3.58
CA GLY A 105 -4.29 -13.40 -4.43
C GLY A 105 -4.30 -13.78 -5.91
N HIS A 106 -4.16 -15.07 -6.23
CA HIS A 106 -4.29 -15.58 -7.59
C HIS A 106 -5.73 -15.47 -8.10
N VAL A 107 -6.71 -15.87 -7.27
CA VAL A 107 -8.12 -15.75 -7.63
C VAL A 107 -8.51 -14.29 -7.83
N ALA A 108 -8.09 -13.40 -6.91
CA ALA A 108 -8.32 -11.97 -7.00
C ALA A 108 -7.80 -11.40 -8.34
N LEU A 109 -6.60 -11.78 -8.78
CA LEU A 109 -6.07 -11.39 -10.09
C LEU A 109 -6.91 -11.90 -11.26
N VAL A 110 -7.29 -13.19 -11.25
CA VAL A 110 -8.08 -13.79 -12.34
C VAL A 110 -9.46 -13.13 -12.46
N GLU A 111 -10.14 -12.90 -11.33
CA GLU A 111 -11.45 -12.24 -11.33
C GLU A 111 -11.33 -10.77 -11.73
N MET A 112 -10.26 -10.09 -11.31
CA MET A 112 -9.96 -8.73 -11.77
C MET A 112 -9.74 -8.71 -13.29
N PHE A 113 -8.92 -9.59 -13.85
CA PHE A 113 -8.73 -9.69 -15.31
C PHE A 113 -10.03 -9.99 -16.05
N THR A 114 -10.89 -10.82 -15.47
CA THR A 114 -12.21 -11.13 -16.06
C THR A 114 -13.09 -9.88 -16.15
N ALA A 115 -13.09 -9.06 -15.11
CA ALA A 115 -13.83 -7.80 -15.10
C ALA A 115 -13.19 -6.76 -16.03
N LEU A 116 -11.87 -6.58 -15.98
CA LEU A 116 -11.16 -5.65 -16.86
C LEU A 116 -11.34 -6.00 -18.33
N ARG A 117 -11.37 -7.30 -18.68
CA ARG A 117 -11.63 -7.75 -20.05
C ARG A 117 -12.98 -7.27 -20.58
N ARG A 118 -14.00 -7.23 -19.73
CA ARG A 118 -15.36 -6.80 -20.12
C ARG A 118 -15.45 -5.29 -20.30
N GLU A 119 -14.74 -4.53 -19.49
CA GLU A 119 -14.93 -3.08 -19.37
C GLU A 119 -13.88 -2.25 -20.12
N PHE A 120 -12.61 -2.64 -20.04
CA PHE A 120 -11.48 -1.81 -20.46
C PHE A 120 -10.60 -2.47 -21.53
N LEU A 121 -10.44 -3.79 -21.47
CA LEU A 121 -9.47 -4.56 -22.25
C LEU A 121 -10.16 -5.69 -23.04
N PRO A 122 -10.99 -5.39 -24.06
CA PRO A 122 -11.80 -6.39 -24.76
C PRO A 122 -10.99 -7.50 -25.43
N ASP A 123 -9.73 -7.22 -25.77
CA ASP A 123 -8.77 -8.14 -26.37
C ASP A 123 -7.81 -8.77 -25.35
N LEU A 124 -8.07 -8.67 -24.04
CA LEU A 124 -7.24 -9.26 -23.00
C LEU A 124 -7.09 -10.77 -23.19
N GLU A 125 -5.85 -11.19 -23.41
CA GLU A 125 -5.42 -12.57 -23.41
C GLU A 125 -4.77 -12.86 -22.05
N VAL A 126 -5.18 -13.97 -21.43
CA VAL A 126 -4.58 -14.48 -20.20
C VAL A 126 -4.24 -15.95 -20.42
N ASN A 127 -3.03 -16.32 -20.04
CA ASN A 127 -2.56 -17.68 -19.96
C ASN A 127 -2.23 -17.97 -18.50
N ASP A 128 -3.04 -18.82 -17.89
CA ASP A 128 -2.93 -19.18 -16.48
C ASP A 128 -2.35 -20.58 -16.32
N GLU A 129 -1.11 -20.67 -15.81
CA GLU A 129 -0.49 -21.97 -15.49
C GLU A 129 -1.26 -22.72 -14.38
N GLY A 130 -1.99 -22.00 -13.53
CA GLY A 130 -2.90 -22.52 -12.52
C GLY A 130 -4.19 -23.14 -13.10
N GLY A 131 -4.60 -22.73 -14.31
CA GLY A 131 -5.80 -23.19 -15.01
C GLY A 131 -7.12 -22.72 -14.40
N TYR A 132 -7.09 -21.82 -13.41
CA TYR A 132 -8.28 -21.24 -12.79
C TYR A 132 -8.99 -20.28 -13.74
N TRP A 133 -8.26 -19.53 -14.57
CA TRP A 133 -8.81 -18.65 -15.61
C TRP A 133 -9.81 -19.36 -16.54
N GLU A 134 -9.53 -20.58 -16.98
CA GLU A 134 -10.42 -21.31 -17.90
C GLU A 134 -11.49 -22.13 -17.18
N THR A 135 -11.18 -22.64 -15.99
CA THR A 135 -12.00 -23.68 -15.34
C THR A 135 -12.83 -23.17 -14.16
N HIS A 136 -12.39 -22.07 -13.54
CA HIS A 136 -12.83 -21.64 -12.20
C HIS A 136 -12.79 -22.78 -11.15
N ASP A 137 -11.94 -23.80 -11.33
CA ASP A 137 -11.78 -24.93 -10.41
C ASP A 137 -10.72 -24.60 -9.34
N LEU A 138 -11.20 -24.13 -8.19
CA LEU A 138 -10.36 -23.81 -7.03
C LEU A 138 -9.60 -25.02 -6.48
N ALA A 139 -10.22 -26.21 -6.51
CA ALA A 139 -9.60 -27.41 -5.97
C ALA A 139 -8.42 -27.84 -6.84
N GLU A 140 -8.52 -27.70 -8.15
CA GLU A 140 -7.41 -27.95 -9.07
C GLU A 140 -6.29 -26.91 -8.93
N LEU A 141 -6.63 -25.62 -8.80
CA LEU A 141 -5.64 -24.57 -8.54
C LEU A 141 -4.86 -24.85 -7.24
N ALA A 142 -5.57 -25.18 -6.16
CA ALA A 142 -4.96 -25.53 -4.88
C ALA A 142 -4.01 -26.74 -5.03
N ARG A 143 -4.45 -27.83 -5.69
CA ARG A 143 -3.63 -29.01 -5.96
C ARG A 143 -2.34 -28.66 -6.71
N ARG A 144 -2.43 -27.86 -7.78
CA ARG A 144 -1.27 -27.46 -8.59
C ARG A 144 -0.30 -26.59 -7.80
N ARG A 145 -0.81 -25.62 -7.04
CA ARG A 145 0.02 -24.76 -6.17
C ARG A 145 0.73 -25.57 -5.11
N THR A 146 0.04 -26.47 -4.42
CA THR A 146 0.66 -27.37 -3.43
C THR A 146 1.72 -28.24 -4.08
N ALA A 147 1.49 -28.78 -5.28
CA ALA A 147 2.48 -29.58 -5.99
C ALA A 147 3.74 -28.75 -6.36
N VAL A 148 3.58 -27.51 -6.82
CA VAL A 148 4.70 -26.60 -7.13
C VAL A 148 5.45 -26.20 -5.85
N GLN A 149 4.74 -25.85 -4.78
CA GLN A 149 5.35 -25.54 -3.48
C GLN A 149 6.07 -26.75 -2.89
N ALA A 150 5.52 -27.96 -3.02
CA ALA A 150 6.15 -29.21 -2.58
C ALA A 150 7.37 -29.56 -3.46
N ALA A 151 7.35 -29.25 -4.75
CA ALA A 151 8.51 -29.43 -5.63
C ALA A 151 9.63 -28.43 -5.33
N LEU A 152 9.29 -27.15 -5.09
CA LEU A 152 10.24 -26.11 -4.65
C LEU A 152 10.79 -26.43 -3.26
N GLY A 153 9.91 -26.84 -2.34
CA GLY A 153 10.23 -27.33 -1.01
C GLY A 153 11.13 -28.54 -1.08
N GLY A 154 10.79 -29.56 -1.88
CA GLY A 154 11.58 -30.78 -2.07
C GLY A 154 12.92 -30.54 -2.75
N LEU A 155 13.04 -29.56 -3.65
CA LEU A 155 14.31 -29.13 -4.24
C LEU A 155 15.17 -28.39 -3.20
N ALA A 156 14.57 -27.51 -2.40
CA ALA A 156 15.24 -26.82 -1.30
C ALA A 156 15.61 -27.76 -0.15
N GLU A 157 14.80 -28.77 0.14
CA GLU A 157 14.98 -29.83 1.14
C GLU A 157 16.03 -30.84 0.69
N GLY A 158 16.06 -31.18 -0.61
CA GLY A 158 17.10 -32.00 -1.23
C GLY A 158 18.48 -31.33 -1.22
N LEU A 159 18.52 -29.99 -1.20
CA LEU A 159 19.71 -29.19 -0.93
C LEU A 159 20.04 -29.06 0.57
N ARG A 160 19.05 -29.19 1.46
CA ARG A 160 19.25 -29.07 2.91
C ARG A 160 19.54 -30.38 3.63
N ARG A 161 19.09 -31.53 3.12
CA ARG A 161 19.39 -32.91 3.57
C ARG A 161 19.72 -33.09 5.06
N HIS A 162 18.94 -32.43 5.92
CA HIS A 162 18.68 -32.77 7.32
C HIS A 162 17.26 -32.28 7.69
N GLY A 163 16.29 -33.07 7.18
CA GLY A 163 14.86 -33.28 7.50
C GLY A 163 13.96 -32.26 8.21
N LEU A 164 12.70 -32.13 7.75
CA LEU A 164 11.49 -32.72 8.39
C LEU A 164 10.16 -32.43 7.62
N SER A 165 9.08 -33.10 8.07
CA SER A 165 7.75 -33.27 7.45
C SER A 165 6.62 -32.36 7.99
N ALA A 166 5.55 -32.25 7.17
CA ALA A 166 4.07 -32.15 7.41
C ALA A 166 3.54 -31.32 8.63
N GLU A 167 2.56 -30.43 8.54
CA GLU A 167 1.33 -30.35 7.72
C GLU A 167 0.68 -28.97 7.97
N ALA A 168 0.10 -28.33 6.96
CA ALA A 168 -0.80 -27.18 7.11
C ALA A 168 -2.19 -27.61 6.63
N ALA A 169 -3.16 -27.59 7.54
CA ALA A 169 -4.55 -27.94 7.27
C ALA A 169 -5.45 -26.83 7.80
N GLU A 170 -5.84 -25.90 6.93
CA GLU A 170 -7.07 -25.13 7.12
C GLU A 170 -8.23 -25.88 6.44
N ASP A 171 -9.41 -25.74 7.02
CA ASP A 171 -10.66 -26.37 6.60
C ASP A 171 -11.07 -25.92 5.17
N PRO A 172 -11.14 -26.84 4.18
CA PRO A 172 -11.47 -26.52 2.79
C PRO A 172 -12.77 -25.74 2.59
N ASP A 173 -13.77 -25.92 3.47
CA ASP A 173 -15.07 -25.25 3.37
C ASP A 173 -15.02 -23.80 3.88
N ILE A 174 -14.03 -23.46 4.71
CA ILE A 174 -13.80 -22.08 5.17
C ILE A 174 -13.05 -21.30 4.08
N LEU A 175 -12.02 -21.93 3.50
CA LEU A 175 -11.25 -21.36 2.40
C LEU A 175 -12.13 -21.08 1.17
N ALA A 176 -12.99 -22.02 0.79
CA ALA A 176 -13.93 -21.84 -0.33
C ALA A 176 -14.87 -20.63 -0.13
N ARG A 177 -15.46 -20.49 1.07
CA ARG A 177 -16.33 -19.34 1.39
C ARG A 177 -15.58 -18.01 1.43
N HIS A 178 -14.33 -18.00 1.88
CA HIS A 178 -13.51 -16.79 1.85
C HIS A 178 -13.22 -16.37 0.40
N ILE A 179 -12.87 -17.32 -0.46
CA ILE A 179 -12.59 -17.07 -1.86
C ILE A 179 -13.84 -16.59 -2.62
N GLU A 180 -15.01 -17.20 -2.39
CA GLU A 180 -16.27 -16.76 -2.98
C GLU A 180 -16.61 -15.30 -2.60
N ARG A 181 -16.35 -14.92 -1.34
CA ARG A 181 -16.54 -13.55 -0.87
C ARG A 181 -15.60 -12.57 -1.57
N ILE A 182 -14.33 -12.94 -1.74
CA ILE A 182 -13.35 -12.12 -2.48
C ILE A 182 -13.81 -11.96 -3.93
N ALA A 183 -14.18 -13.04 -4.61
CA ALA A 183 -14.68 -13.00 -5.98
C ALA A 183 -15.92 -12.09 -6.13
N ALA A 184 -16.88 -12.20 -5.21
CA ALA A 184 -18.07 -11.34 -5.20
C ALA A 184 -17.72 -9.86 -4.93
N GLN A 185 -16.74 -9.60 -4.07
CA GLN A 185 -16.25 -8.26 -3.77
C GLN A 185 -15.57 -7.64 -5.00
N VAL A 186 -14.67 -8.37 -5.66
CA VAL A 186 -13.99 -7.96 -6.91
C VAL A 186 -15.02 -7.48 -7.94
N HIS A 187 -16.03 -8.31 -8.22
CA HIS A 187 -17.05 -8.02 -9.21
C HIS A 187 -17.89 -6.78 -8.85
N ARG A 188 -18.22 -6.61 -7.57
CA ARG A 188 -18.99 -5.45 -7.11
C ARG A 188 -18.22 -4.15 -7.28
N ILE A 189 -16.94 -4.15 -6.92
CA ILE A 189 -16.09 -2.95 -6.95
C ILE A 189 -15.82 -2.54 -8.40
N LEU A 190 -15.41 -3.49 -9.24
CA LEU A 190 -15.05 -3.20 -10.62
C LEU A 190 -16.25 -2.81 -11.50
N GLN A 191 -17.49 -3.05 -11.05
CA GLN A 191 -18.73 -2.66 -11.75
C GLN A 191 -19.32 -1.32 -11.27
N ARG A 192 -18.84 -0.76 -10.15
CA ARG A 192 -19.32 0.52 -9.63
C ARG A 192 -18.56 1.69 -10.33
N PRO A 193 -19.21 2.83 -10.62
CA PRO A 193 -18.51 4.06 -10.97
C PRO A 193 -17.56 4.50 -9.84
N ALA A 194 -16.38 5.04 -10.15
CA ALA A 194 -15.35 5.47 -9.18
C ALA A 194 -15.76 6.68 -8.28
N GLU A 195 -17.06 7.01 -8.25
CA GLU A 195 -17.62 8.08 -7.43
C GLU A 195 -17.81 7.58 -5.99
N HIS A 196 -16.95 8.09 -5.09
CA HIS A 196 -17.06 7.90 -3.66
C HIS A 196 -17.72 9.15 -3.05
N PRO A 197 -18.90 9.03 -2.41
CA PRO A 197 -19.46 10.15 -1.66
C PRO A 197 -18.50 10.55 -0.53
N PRO A 198 -18.46 11.84 -0.16
CA PRO A 198 -17.64 12.30 0.96
C PRO A 198 -18.01 11.54 2.24
N VAL A 199 -16.99 11.11 3.00
CA VAL A 199 -17.20 10.50 4.31
C VAL A 199 -17.59 11.64 5.26
N ALA A 200 -18.84 11.64 5.73
CA ALA A 200 -19.30 12.60 6.71
C ALA A 200 -18.91 12.11 8.11
N PHE A 201 -18.30 12.99 8.91
CA PHE A 201 -18.16 12.77 10.34
C PHE A 201 -19.56 12.69 10.97
N PRO A 202 -19.83 11.74 11.88
CA PRO A 202 -20.97 11.90 12.76
C PRO A 202 -20.75 13.18 13.58
N ASP A 203 -21.69 14.13 13.53
CA ASP A 203 -21.67 15.29 14.42
C ASP A 203 -21.60 14.81 15.89
N ASP A 204 -20.85 15.54 16.74
CA ASP A 204 -20.63 15.26 18.18
C ASP A 204 -21.90 15.08 19.04
N ASP A 205 -23.09 15.18 18.45
CA ASP A 205 -24.39 14.91 19.08
C ASP A 205 -24.71 13.40 19.15
N ILE A 206 -23.71 12.57 19.50
CA ILE A 206 -23.98 11.19 19.92
C ILE A 206 -24.54 11.23 21.34
N THR A 207 -25.85 11.04 21.41
CA THR A 207 -26.63 10.88 22.64
C THR A 207 -26.06 9.79 23.55
N GLY A 208 -25.18 10.12 24.49
CA GLY A 208 -24.91 9.41 25.77
C GLY A 208 -24.58 7.91 25.76
N ALA A 209 -24.51 7.25 24.62
CA ALA A 209 -24.21 5.83 24.45
C ALA A 209 -23.00 5.71 23.52
N LYS A 210 -21.94 5.04 24.00
CA LYS A 210 -20.74 4.78 23.20
C LYS A 210 -21.13 4.01 21.92
N PRO A 211 -20.63 4.39 20.74
CA PRO A 211 -20.93 3.70 19.49
C PRO A 211 -20.37 2.27 19.45
N ASP A 212 -21.03 1.39 18.70
CA ASP A 212 -20.66 -0.03 18.56
C ASP A 212 -19.24 -0.18 17.97
N PRO A 213 -18.31 -0.92 18.62
CA PRO A 213 -16.92 -1.06 18.17
C PRO A 213 -16.77 -1.51 16.72
N GLU A 214 -17.64 -2.39 16.23
CA GLU A 214 -17.57 -2.88 14.84
C GLU A 214 -17.95 -1.78 13.83
N GLN A 215 -18.89 -0.90 14.19
CA GLN A 215 -19.31 0.22 13.36
C GLN A 215 -18.26 1.33 13.34
N VAL A 216 -17.64 1.61 14.50
CA VAL A 216 -16.53 2.55 14.62
C VAL A 216 -15.34 2.06 13.77
N GLU A 217 -14.94 0.80 13.91
CA GLU A 217 -13.87 0.23 13.09
C GLU A 217 -14.17 0.30 11.59
N ALA A 218 -15.40 0.01 11.17
CA ALA A 218 -15.78 0.08 9.76
C ALA A 218 -15.73 1.51 9.21
N LEU A 219 -16.16 2.51 10.00
CA LEU A 219 -16.09 3.92 9.62
C LEU A 219 -14.64 4.37 9.41
N TRP A 220 -13.76 4.07 10.37
CA TRP A 220 -12.35 4.44 10.30
C TRP A 220 -11.59 3.71 9.19
N ASP A 221 -11.93 2.44 8.92
CA ASP A 221 -11.37 1.72 7.77
C ASP A 221 -11.79 2.38 6.44
N GLU A 222 -13.03 2.85 6.30
CA GLU A 222 -13.46 3.62 5.12
C GLU A 222 -12.77 4.99 5.01
N MET A 223 -12.56 5.69 6.13
CA MET A 223 -11.79 6.92 6.17
C MET A 223 -10.33 6.71 5.73
N PHE A 224 -9.69 5.66 6.24
CA PHE A 224 -8.33 5.30 5.83
C PHE A 224 -8.26 5.06 4.32
N LYS A 225 -9.21 4.29 3.76
CA LYS A 225 -9.28 4.07 2.31
C LYS A 225 -9.49 5.39 1.56
N HIS A 226 -10.36 6.27 2.05
CA HIS A 226 -10.58 7.59 1.46
C HIS A 226 -9.28 8.41 1.42
N ASN A 227 -8.58 8.52 2.55
CA ASN A 227 -7.32 9.25 2.65
C ASN A 227 -6.24 8.66 1.72
N ARG A 228 -6.16 7.32 1.62
CA ARG A 228 -5.23 6.68 0.68
C ARG A 228 -5.58 6.96 -0.79
N ARG A 229 -6.86 6.95 -1.16
CA ARG A 229 -7.28 7.36 -2.50
C ARG A 229 -6.87 8.81 -2.79
N GLN A 230 -7.11 9.72 -1.84
CA GLN A 230 -6.73 11.13 -1.98
C GLN A 230 -5.23 11.31 -2.12
N GLN A 231 -4.43 10.60 -1.31
CA GLN A 231 -2.96 10.65 -1.39
C GLN A 231 -2.45 10.21 -2.77
N GLU A 232 -2.94 9.08 -3.30
CA GLU A 232 -2.53 8.58 -4.62
C GLU A 232 -2.99 9.53 -5.76
N ARG A 233 -4.19 10.10 -5.65
CA ARG A 233 -4.69 11.09 -6.62
C ARG A 233 -3.90 12.39 -6.59
N LEU A 234 -3.50 12.85 -5.40
CA LEU A 234 -2.67 14.03 -5.20
C LEU A 234 -1.27 13.80 -5.79
N GLN A 235 -0.69 12.64 -5.51
CA GLN A 235 0.59 12.26 -6.09
C GLN A 235 0.52 12.21 -7.62
N ARG A 236 -0.54 11.62 -8.20
CA ARG A 236 -0.80 11.64 -9.65
C ARG A 236 -0.83 13.07 -10.20
N ALA A 237 -1.62 13.95 -9.59
CA ALA A 237 -1.74 15.34 -10.04
C ALA A 237 -0.40 16.10 -9.95
N LEU A 238 0.35 15.88 -8.88
CA LEU A 238 1.67 16.45 -8.67
C LEU A 238 2.68 15.98 -9.73
N GLU A 239 2.73 14.67 -10.01
CA GLU A 239 3.59 14.09 -11.04
C GLU A 239 3.24 14.61 -12.44
N GLU A 240 1.94 14.76 -12.75
CA GLU A 240 1.50 15.34 -14.02
C GLU A 240 1.90 16.81 -14.18
N ARG A 241 1.77 17.61 -13.12
CA ARG A 241 2.19 19.03 -13.09
C ARG A 241 3.70 19.17 -13.22
N ARG A 242 4.47 18.36 -12.49
CA ARG A 242 5.94 18.28 -12.64
C ARG A 242 6.35 17.91 -14.05
N SER A 243 5.67 16.96 -14.69
CA SER A 243 5.94 16.56 -16.07
C SER A 243 5.67 17.69 -17.10
N GLN A 244 4.85 18.67 -16.74
CA GLN A 244 4.59 19.87 -17.55
C GLN A 244 5.64 20.97 -17.31
N GLY A 245 6.62 20.74 -16.44
CA GLY A 245 7.70 21.67 -16.12
C GLY A 245 7.33 22.73 -15.08
N GLU A 246 6.26 22.51 -14.31
CA GLU A 246 5.91 23.37 -13.17
C GLU A 246 6.88 23.13 -12.00
N ASP A 247 7.22 24.19 -11.24
CA ASP A 247 7.99 24.07 -10.00
C ASP A 247 7.19 23.39 -8.89
N ASP A 248 7.89 22.85 -7.89
CA ASP A 248 7.30 21.98 -6.87
C ASP A 248 6.17 22.64 -6.07
N ASP A 249 6.34 23.91 -5.68
CA ASP A 249 5.36 24.64 -4.88
C ASP A 249 4.10 24.92 -5.71
N THR A 250 4.28 25.42 -6.94
CA THR A 250 3.18 25.66 -7.88
C THR A 250 2.44 24.37 -8.26
N ALA A 251 3.18 23.28 -8.47
CA ALA A 251 2.61 21.98 -8.79
C ALA A 251 1.75 21.43 -7.64
N PHE A 252 2.19 21.63 -6.39
CA PHE A 252 1.48 21.20 -5.19
C PHE A 252 0.17 21.98 -4.98
N GLU A 253 0.21 23.32 -5.02
CA GLU A 253 -0.98 24.16 -4.86
C GLU A 253 -2.06 23.86 -5.91
N LYS A 254 -1.66 23.71 -7.17
CA LYS A 254 -2.61 23.37 -8.24
C LYS A 254 -3.12 21.94 -8.16
N ALA A 255 -2.30 20.99 -7.72
CA ALA A 255 -2.73 19.61 -7.50
C ALA A 255 -3.78 19.50 -6.38
N LEU A 256 -3.64 20.30 -5.31
CA LEU A 256 -4.68 20.46 -4.29
C LEU A 256 -5.96 21.06 -4.89
N GLY A 257 -5.84 22.14 -5.66
CA GLY A 257 -6.97 22.78 -6.34
C GLY A 257 -7.72 21.86 -7.32
N ASP A 258 -7.01 21.03 -8.09
CA ASP A 258 -7.60 20.05 -9.01
C ASP A 258 -8.44 18.98 -8.27
N LEU A 259 -8.09 18.69 -7.02
CA LEU A 259 -8.80 17.76 -6.14
C LEU A 259 -9.84 18.43 -5.24
N GLY A 260 -9.94 19.77 -5.30
CA GLY A 260 -10.82 20.55 -4.43
C GLY A 260 -10.42 20.48 -2.95
N LEU A 261 -9.13 20.33 -2.66
CA LEU A 261 -8.54 20.33 -1.33
C LEU A 261 -7.93 21.70 -1.01
N ASP A 262 -8.07 22.17 0.22
CA ASP A 262 -7.46 23.42 0.69
C ASP A 262 -6.06 23.17 1.28
N VAL A 263 -5.20 24.19 1.24
CA VAL A 263 -3.87 24.14 1.86
C VAL A 263 -4.04 24.14 3.38
N PRO A 264 -3.50 23.16 4.13
CA PRO A 264 -3.57 23.15 5.59
C PRO A 264 -2.97 24.43 6.18
N GLY A 265 -3.78 25.22 6.89
CA GLY A 265 -3.36 26.49 7.52
C GLY A 265 -3.79 27.76 6.79
N GLU A 266 -4.34 27.67 5.58
CA GLU A 266 -5.13 28.75 4.99
C GLU A 266 -6.58 28.58 5.43
N ASP A 267 -6.87 28.95 6.69
CA ASP A 267 -8.24 29.26 7.05
C ASP A 267 -8.72 30.32 6.05
N SER A 268 -9.71 29.95 5.25
CA SER A 268 -10.46 30.89 4.43
C SER A 268 -11.15 31.86 5.37
N GLU A 269 -10.42 32.89 5.82
CA GLU A 269 -10.99 33.92 6.67
C GLU A 269 -12.22 34.49 5.94
N PRO A 270 -13.40 34.50 6.58
CA PRO A 270 -14.60 34.98 5.93
C PRO A 270 -14.36 36.42 5.48
N ALA A 271 -14.57 36.67 4.18
CA ALA A 271 -14.41 37.96 3.54
C ALA A 271 -15.12 39.07 4.34
N GLY A 272 -14.36 39.77 5.20
CA GLY A 272 -14.92 40.72 6.16
C GLY A 272 -14.11 40.94 7.45
N ALA A 273 -13.09 40.15 7.76
CA ALA A 273 -12.19 40.46 8.87
C ALA A 273 -11.29 41.66 8.51
N GLU A 274 -11.29 42.69 9.37
CA GLU A 274 -10.47 43.88 9.16
C GLU A 274 -8.97 43.53 9.23
N PRO A 275 -8.12 44.12 8.36
CA PRO A 275 -6.70 43.82 8.35
C PRO A 275 -6.09 44.22 9.68
N TRP A 276 -5.47 43.24 10.35
CA TRP A 276 -4.66 43.46 11.55
C TRP A 276 -3.66 44.58 11.27
N ARG A 277 -3.78 45.69 12.01
CA ARG A 277 -2.81 46.78 11.98
C ARG A 277 -1.54 46.32 12.67
N ASP A 278 -0.43 46.32 11.94
CA ASP A 278 0.93 46.27 12.47
C ASP A 278 1.20 47.52 13.35
N GLU A 279 0.79 47.46 14.61
CA GLU A 279 1.26 48.35 15.66
C GLU A 279 1.73 47.50 16.83
N ASP A 280 2.78 46.71 16.62
CA ASP A 280 3.78 46.37 17.64
C ASP A 280 5.01 45.79 16.92
N ALA A 281 5.96 46.68 16.61
CA ALA A 281 7.25 46.30 16.05
C ALA A 281 7.99 45.39 17.03
N ASP A 282 8.27 44.15 16.59
CA ASP A 282 9.08 43.19 17.32
C ASP A 282 10.50 43.75 17.53
N PRO A 283 11.00 43.92 18.77
CA PRO A 283 12.33 44.50 19.04
C PRO A 283 13.50 43.57 18.69
N PHE A 284 13.23 42.40 18.09
CA PHE A 284 14.26 41.40 17.76
C PHE A 284 14.95 41.61 16.41
N ALA A 285 14.54 42.60 15.60
CA ALA A 285 15.10 42.82 14.27
C ALA A 285 16.51 43.48 14.23
N ASP A 286 17.07 43.93 15.37
CA ASP A 286 18.29 44.77 15.40
C ASP A 286 19.54 44.11 16.02
N SER A 287 19.57 42.78 16.20
CA SER A 287 20.74 42.05 16.75
C SER A 287 21.37 41.01 15.80
N LEU A 288 21.25 41.18 14.49
CA LEU A 288 22.06 40.41 13.52
C LEU A 288 23.27 41.24 13.05
N GLY A 289 24.24 41.34 13.95
CA GLY A 289 25.58 41.84 13.68
C GLY A 289 26.62 40.74 13.84
N ASP A 290 27.09 40.23 12.70
CA ASP A 290 28.43 39.66 12.43
C ASP A 290 29.18 38.98 13.59
N ALA A 291 29.10 37.65 13.69
CA ALA A 291 30.18 36.81 14.19
C ALA A 291 29.97 35.31 13.86
N GLY A 292 30.88 34.76 13.05
CA GLY A 292 31.55 33.48 13.29
C GLY A 292 30.72 32.20 13.49
N LEU A 293 30.80 31.31 12.51
CA LEU A 293 30.58 29.86 12.65
C LEU A 293 31.36 29.30 13.85
N GLU A 294 30.67 29.01 14.96
CA GLU A 294 31.08 27.98 15.91
C GLU A 294 29.90 27.05 16.19
N ALA A 295 30.17 25.75 16.10
CA ALA A 295 29.24 24.69 16.39
C ALA A 295 28.94 24.68 17.89
N ASP A 296 27.73 25.08 18.27
CA ASP A 296 27.22 24.86 19.62
C ASP A 296 26.17 23.74 19.56
N SER A 297 26.47 22.67 20.29
CA SER A 297 25.59 21.53 20.50
C SER A 297 24.46 21.95 21.43
N THR A 298 23.37 22.47 20.86
CA THR A 298 22.11 22.59 21.57
C THR A 298 21.47 21.20 21.69
N GLU A 299 21.54 20.63 22.89
CA GLU A 299 20.64 19.57 23.31
C GLU A 299 19.21 20.04 23.06
N VAL A 300 18.54 19.42 22.09
CA VAL A 300 17.10 19.59 21.87
C VAL A 300 16.42 18.89 23.04
N ASP A 301 15.68 19.65 23.84
CA ASP A 301 14.84 19.10 24.90
C ASP A 301 13.90 18.04 24.29
N LYS A 302 14.03 16.79 24.74
CA LYS A 302 13.26 15.62 24.27
C LYS A 302 11.73 15.74 24.41
N ALA A 303 11.24 16.83 24.98
CA ALA A 303 9.83 17.06 25.22
C ALA A 303 9.10 17.62 23.98
N ASP A 304 9.80 18.24 23.04
CA ASP A 304 9.22 18.89 21.85
C ASP A 304 9.58 18.18 20.53
N ASP A 305 10.00 16.91 20.60
CA ASP A 305 10.12 16.09 19.40
C ASP A 305 8.71 15.60 19.00
N PRO A 306 8.15 16.00 17.83
CA PRO A 306 6.89 15.44 17.33
C PRO A 306 7.02 13.94 16.96
N PHE A 307 8.24 13.40 16.94
CA PHE A 307 8.56 11.97 16.90
C PHE A 307 8.97 11.40 18.27
N GLY A 308 8.95 12.22 19.32
CA GLY A 308 9.10 11.86 20.73
C GLY A 308 7.86 11.14 21.25
N ALA A 309 7.36 10.17 20.48
CA ALA A 309 6.37 9.22 20.98
C ALA A 309 7.00 8.47 22.16
N ALA A 310 6.25 8.40 23.26
CA ALA A 310 6.60 7.64 24.45
C ALA A 310 7.22 6.27 24.08
N ASP A 311 8.29 5.90 24.79
CA ASP A 311 9.12 4.69 24.65
C ASP A 311 8.32 3.37 24.57
N HIS A 312 7.55 3.14 23.50
CA HIS A 312 6.79 1.91 23.33
C HIS A 312 7.72 0.84 22.73
N PRO A 313 8.00 -0.28 23.43
CA PRO A 313 9.00 -1.25 22.98
C PRO A 313 8.71 -1.87 21.61
N LEU A 314 7.44 -1.88 21.19
CA LEU A 314 7.05 -2.36 19.86
C LEU A 314 7.45 -1.40 18.73
N LEU A 315 7.32 -0.09 18.96
CA LEU A 315 7.71 0.93 18.00
C LEU A 315 9.23 0.97 17.85
N GLU A 316 9.96 0.93 18.97
CA GLU A 316 11.44 0.85 18.98
C GLU A 316 11.94 -0.35 18.15
N ARG A 317 11.38 -1.55 18.38
CA ARG A 317 11.74 -2.75 17.60
C ARG A 317 11.42 -2.63 16.12
N ALA A 318 10.32 -1.98 15.76
CA ALA A 318 9.95 -1.77 14.37
C ALA A 318 10.92 -0.80 13.66
N THR A 319 11.28 0.29 14.34
CA THR A 319 12.27 1.27 13.86
C THR A 319 13.66 0.64 13.71
N ASP A 320 14.13 -0.13 14.70
CA ASP A 320 15.39 -0.86 14.62
C ASP A 320 15.42 -1.81 13.42
N LEU A 321 14.29 -2.50 13.15
CA LEU A 321 14.17 -3.41 12.02
C LEU A 321 14.19 -2.65 10.68
N LEU A 322 13.52 -1.49 10.58
CA LEU A 322 13.57 -0.62 9.41
C LEU A 322 15.02 -0.19 9.09
N GLU A 323 15.73 0.35 10.08
CA GLU A 323 17.13 0.77 9.92
C GLU A 323 18.01 -0.39 9.45
N ARG A 324 17.80 -1.57 10.05
CA ARG A 324 18.54 -2.77 9.68
C ARG A 324 18.24 -3.22 8.25
N LEU A 325 17.00 -3.19 7.80
CA LEU A 325 16.62 -3.52 6.42
C LEU A 325 17.30 -2.57 5.43
N HIS A 326 17.32 -1.26 5.73
CA HIS A 326 18.07 -0.28 4.92
C HIS A 326 19.57 -0.58 4.88
N ALA A 327 20.17 -0.95 6.02
CA ALA A 327 21.59 -1.30 6.07
C ALA A 327 21.91 -2.56 5.24
N VAL A 328 21.05 -3.58 5.30
CA VAL A 328 21.25 -4.85 4.59
C VAL A 328 21.10 -4.69 3.08
N PHE A 329 20.08 -3.94 2.63
CA PHE A 329 19.73 -3.86 1.21
C PHE A 329 20.22 -2.59 0.50
N ARG A 330 21.07 -1.79 1.16
CA ARG A 330 21.64 -0.55 0.60
C ARG A 330 22.20 -0.71 -0.80
N ASP A 331 22.96 -1.79 -1.02
CA ASP A 331 23.69 -2.05 -2.27
C ASP A 331 23.05 -3.19 -3.08
N ALA A 332 21.76 -3.46 -2.86
CA ALA A 332 21.06 -4.54 -3.56
C ALA A 332 20.93 -4.26 -5.07
N GLU A 333 21.04 -5.31 -5.88
CA GLU A 333 20.99 -5.19 -7.33
C GLU A 333 19.63 -4.65 -7.83
N SER A 334 19.64 -3.89 -8.93
CA SER A 334 18.44 -3.26 -9.51
C SER A 334 17.32 -4.23 -9.90
N ARG A 335 17.65 -5.50 -10.19
CA ARG A 335 16.67 -6.56 -10.44
C ARG A 335 15.73 -6.83 -9.26
N PHE A 336 16.09 -6.39 -8.06
CA PHE A 336 15.28 -6.53 -6.85
C PHE A 336 14.44 -5.30 -6.53
N SER A 337 14.50 -4.24 -7.35
CA SER A 337 13.83 -2.95 -7.10
C SER A 337 12.35 -3.07 -6.74
N ALA A 338 11.58 -3.91 -7.44
CA ALA A 338 10.16 -4.11 -7.13
C ALA A 338 9.96 -4.69 -5.72
N SER A 339 10.69 -5.76 -5.39
CA SER A 339 10.58 -6.41 -4.06
C SER A 339 11.15 -5.54 -2.94
N LEU A 340 12.26 -4.83 -3.17
CA LEU A 340 12.80 -3.87 -2.20
C LEU A 340 11.79 -2.76 -1.92
N ARG A 341 11.09 -2.31 -2.96
CA ARG A 341 10.09 -1.28 -2.83
C ARG A 341 8.92 -1.75 -1.97
N THR A 342 8.31 -2.89 -2.28
CA THR A 342 7.23 -3.45 -1.44
C THR A 342 7.71 -3.75 -0.02
N LEU A 343 8.99 -4.12 0.15
CA LEU A 343 9.60 -4.33 1.47
C LEU A 343 9.61 -3.03 2.29
N PHE A 344 10.20 -1.96 1.76
CA PHE A 344 10.27 -0.65 2.43
C PHE A 344 8.89 -0.03 2.60
N GLU A 345 8.06 -0.11 1.56
CA GLU A 345 6.60 0.04 1.54
C GLU A 345 5.94 -0.45 2.83
N GLY A 346 6.07 -1.76 3.02
CA GLY A 346 5.46 -2.45 4.14
C GLY A 346 6.05 -2.08 5.50
N ILE A 347 7.37 -1.94 5.62
CA ILE A 347 7.98 -1.64 6.93
C ILE A 347 7.74 -0.18 7.34
N ASP A 348 7.69 0.76 6.41
CA ASP A 348 7.34 2.17 6.68
C ASP A 348 5.88 2.29 7.12
N ASP A 349 4.97 1.57 6.46
CA ASP A 349 3.57 1.49 6.91
C ASP A 349 3.42 0.83 8.29
N THR A 350 4.33 -0.08 8.64
CA THR A 350 4.41 -0.68 9.98
C THR A 350 4.82 0.33 11.02
N VAL A 351 5.94 1.03 10.80
CA VAL A 351 6.47 2.03 11.73
C VAL A 351 5.50 3.21 11.86
N GLY A 352 4.99 3.74 10.74
CA GLY A 352 4.05 4.86 10.75
C GLY A 352 2.72 4.51 11.43
N GLY A 353 2.17 3.32 11.16
CA GLY A 353 0.95 2.86 11.84
C GLY A 353 1.15 2.65 13.34
N LEU A 354 2.29 2.08 13.75
CA LEU A 354 2.64 1.93 15.16
C LEU A 354 2.84 3.29 15.85
N ALA A 355 3.54 4.22 15.22
CA ALA A 355 3.78 5.55 15.78
C ALA A 355 2.46 6.28 16.07
N GLN A 356 1.52 6.25 15.13
CA GLN A 356 0.21 6.89 15.28
C GLN A 356 -0.71 6.15 16.26
N ALA A 357 -0.64 4.81 16.33
CA ALA A 357 -1.48 4.04 17.23
C ALA A 357 -1.03 4.09 18.70
N LEU A 358 0.28 4.32 18.92
CA LEU A 358 0.94 4.20 20.21
C LEU A 358 1.45 5.54 20.78
N SER A 359 1.40 6.62 20.01
CA SER A 359 1.59 7.98 20.53
C SER A 359 0.60 8.28 21.66
N GLY A 360 0.98 9.12 22.61
CA GLY A 360 0.11 9.47 23.75
C GLY A 360 -1.19 10.09 23.27
N HIS A 361 -2.31 9.47 23.60
CA HIS A 361 -3.65 9.94 23.30
C HIS A 361 -4.34 10.37 24.60
N GLU A 362 -5.14 11.43 24.55
CA GLU A 362 -5.90 11.92 25.70
C GLU A 362 -7.04 10.93 26.03
N GLU A 363 -7.18 10.55 27.30
CA GLU A 363 -8.03 9.43 27.76
C GLU A 363 -9.55 9.58 27.48
N ASP A 364 -10.01 10.74 27.02
CA ASP A 364 -11.43 11.10 26.91
C ASP A 364 -11.97 11.22 25.47
N ASP A 365 -11.18 10.94 24.44
CA ASP A 365 -11.64 11.08 23.04
C ASP A 365 -12.29 9.79 22.51
N LEU A 366 -13.60 9.81 22.25
CA LEU A 366 -14.35 8.65 21.73
C LEU A 366 -13.84 8.21 20.34
N ASP A 367 -13.17 9.11 19.63
CA ASP A 367 -12.56 8.91 18.32
C ASP A 367 -11.19 8.20 18.38
N ASP A 368 -10.55 8.12 19.55
CA ASP A 368 -9.20 7.55 19.71
C ASP A 368 -9.14 6.05 19.38
N TYR A 369 -10.12 5.28 19.84
CA TYR A 369 -10.13 3.82 19.64
C TYR A 369 -10.13 3.44 18.16
N GLY A 370 -11.01 4.07 17.37
CA GLY A 370 -11.17 3.74 15.96
C GLY A 370 -9.91 4.07 15.16
N LEU A 371 -9.36 5.26 15.37
CA LEU A 371 -8.09 5.67 14.78
C LEU A 371 -6.97 4.68 15.10
N ARG A 372 -6.78 4.33 16.38
CA ARG A 372 -5.72 3.42 16.82
C ARG A 372 -5.86 2.03 16.23
N VAL A 373 -7.07 1.46 16.20
CA VAL A 373 -7.28 0.13 15.59
C VAL A 373 -6.97 0.17 14.10
N THR A 374 -7.39 1.21 13.38
CA THR A 374 -7.10 1.34 11.95
C THR A 374 -5.61 1.53 11.67
N GLN A 375 -4.88 2.27 12.50
CA GLN A 375 -3.43 2.40 12.38
C GLN A 375 -2.68 1.10 12.72
N LEU A 376 -3.16 0.32 13.70
CA LEU A 376 -2.62 -1.03 13.94
C LEU A 376 -2.93 -2.00 12.79
N LYS A 377 -4.11 -1.91 12.16
CA LYS A 377 -4.44 -2.69 10.94
C LYS A 377 -3.53 -2.31 9.77
N ARG A 378 -3.24 -1.01 9.59
CA ARG A 378 -2.24 -0.53 8.63
C ARG A 378 -0.88 -1.15 8.93
N ALA A 379 -0.44 -1.13 10.18
CA ALA A 379 0.84 -1.70 10.56
C ALA A 379 0.91 -3.21 10.33
N LEU A 380 -0.16 -3.93 10.65
CA LEU A 380 -0.27 -5.38 10.42
C LEU A 380 -0.19 -5.72 8.93
N ARG A 381 -0.86 -4.93 8.08
CA ARG A 381 -0.78 -5.08 6.63
C ARG A 381 0.64 -4.82 6.14
N GLY A 382 1.24 -3.72 6.59
CA GLY A 382 2.60 -3.33 6.24
C GLY A 382 3.60 -4.45 6.51
N VAL A 383 3.62 -5.00 7.71
CA VAL A 383 4.57 -6.06 8.08
C VAL A 383 4.32 -7.36 7.30
N ALA A 384 3.07 -7.67 6.98
CA ALA A 384 2.74 -8.80 6.11
C ALA A 384 3.30 -8.62 4.69
N PHE A 385 3.16 -7.42 4.09
CA PHE A 385 3.75 -7.10 2.79
C PHE A 385 5.29 -7.12 2.84
N ALA A 386 5.89 -6.54 3.87
CA ALA A 386 7.34 -6.57 4.07
C ALA A 386 7.87 -8.02 4.15
N ARG A 387 7.20 -8.87 4.93
CA ARG A 387 7.51 -10.29 5.06
C ARG A 387 7.37 -11.03 3.74
N GLY A 388 6.31 -10.76 2.98
CA GLY A 388 6.10 -11.33 1.65
C GLY A 388 7.20 -10.93 0.66
N ALA A 389 7.53 -9.64 0.63
CA ALA A 389 8.54 -9.06 -0.25
C ALA A 389 9.96 -9.52 0.07
N LEU A 390 10.22 -10.00 1.29
CA LEU A 390 11.51 -10.58 1.67
C LEU A 390 11.84 -11.86 0.88
N TYR A 391 10.85 -12.69 0.52
CA TYR A 391 11.10 -14.00 -0.12
C TYR A 391 11.82 -13.91 -1.48
N PRO A 392 11.40 -13.06 -2.42
CA PRO A 392 12.14 -12.80 -3.66
C PRO A 392 13.57 -12.28 -3.42
N LEU A 393 13.83 -11.62 -2.29
CA LEU A 393 15.13 -11.05 -1.93
C LEU A 393 16.10 -12.07 -1.32
N ARG A 394 15.68 -13.31 -1.10
CA ARG A 394 16.54 -14.39 -0.58
C ARG A 394 17.90 -14.52 -1.28
N PRO A 395 18.00 -14.41 -2.63
CA PRO A 395 19.31 -14.52 -3.30
C PRO A 395 20.24 -13.33 -3.06
N ALA A 396 19.73 -12.21 -2.52
CA ALA A 396 20.51 -11.00 -2.24
C ALA A 396 21.22 -11.02 -0.87
N VAL A 397 20.93 -12.01 -0.03
CA VAL A 397 21.45 -12.12 1.35
C VAL A 397 21.93 -13.54 1.66
N THR A 398 22.67 -13.72 2.76
CA THR A 398 23.02 -15.06 3.25
C THR A 398 21.78 -15.77 3.81
N ALA A 399 21.82 -17.09 3.87
CA ALA A 399 20.70 -17.88 4.40
C ALA A 399 20.41 -17.56 5.87
N GLU A 400 21.46 -17.37 6.67
CA GLU A 400 21.36 -17.04 8.10
C GLU A 400 20.71 -15.67 8.31
N LEU A 401 21.12 -14.66 7.52
CA LEU A 401 20.57 -13.32 7.59
C LEU A 401 19.11 -13.29 7.10
N PHE A 402 18.79 -14.04 6.05
CA PHE A 402 17.42 -14.21 5.59
C PHE A 402 16.51 -14.79 6.69
N ASP A 403 16.94 -15.89 7.32
CA ASP A 403 16.15 -16.55 8.37
C ASP A 403 15.98 -15.65 9.60
N GLU A 404 16.97 -14.82 9.91
CA GLU A 404 16.88 -13.82 10.97
C GLU A 404 15.88 -12.72 10.67
N LEU A 405 15.97 -12.09 9.48
CA LEU A 405 15.04 -11.04 9.05
C LEU A 405 13.60 -11.57 8.94
N ALA A 406 13.43 -12.78 8.40
CA ALA A 406 12.12 -13.43 8.29
C ALA A 406 11.51 -13.70 9.68
N ARG A 407 12.33 -14.10 10.65
CA ARG A 407 11.89 -14.30 12.04
C ARG A 407 11.54 -12.98 12.73
N ALA A 408 12.32 -11.92 12.50
CA ALA A 408 12.06 -10.60 13.05
C ALA A 408 10.73 -10.02 12.53
N LEU A 409 10.51 -10.06 11.22
CA LEU A 409 9.24 -9.64 10.60
C LEU A 409 8.06 -10.50 11.09
N GLY A 410 8.25 -11.82 11.19
CA GLY A 410 7.22 -12.72 11.71
C GLY A 410 6.86 -12.48 13.19
N GLN A 411 7.84 -12.11 14.02
CA GLN A 411 7.58 -11.73 15.42
C GLN A 411 6.85 -10.39 15.49
N LEU A 412 7.28 -9.40 14.70
CA LEU A 412 6.64 -8.08 14.64
C LEU A 412 5.17 -8.19 14.23
N GLU A 413 4.86 -9.02 13.23
CA GLU A 413 3.49 -9.32 12.81
C GLU A 413 2.63 -9.89 13.95
N GLN A 414 3.16 -10.85 14.70
CA GLN A 414 2.45 -11.42 15.87
C GLN A 414 2.23 -10.38 16.96
N ASP A 415 3.25 -9.56 17.24
CA ASP A 415 3.17 -8.53 18.27
C ASP A 415 2.13 -7.47 17.92
N VAL A 416 2.08 -7.00 16.67
CA VAL A 416 1.05 -6.07 16.19
C VAL A 416 -0.34 -6.70 16.29
N PHE A 417 -0.48 -7.98 15.91
CA PHE A 417 -1.76 -8.67 16.03
C PHE A 417 -2.24 -8.80 17.48
N HIS A 418 -1.33 -9.11 18.41
CA HIS A 418 -1.64 -9.14 19.84
C HIS A 418 -2.06 -7.76 20.35
N GLU A 419 -1.44 -6.69 19.87
CA GLU A 419 -1.75 -5.32 20.26
C GLU A 419 -3.16 -4.90 19.83
N ILE A 420 -3.59 -5.29 18.62
CA ILE A 420 -4.99 -5.12 18.17
C ILE A 420 -5.95 -5.86 19.11
N GLY A 421 -5.62 -7.10 19.48
CA GLY A 421 -6.42 -7.90 20.40
C GLY A 421 -6.52 -7.28 21.80
N ARG A 422 -5.42 -6.72 22.30
CA ARG A 422 -5.34 -5.99 23.58
C ARG A 422 -6.26 -4.77 23.55
N LEU A 423 -6.14 -3.92 22.52
CA LEU A 423 -6.94 -2.70 22.37
C LEU A 423 -8.44 -3.00 22.28
N ARG A 424 -8.82 -3.99 21.46
CA ARG A 424 -10.22 -4.46 21.36
C ARG A 424 -10.79 -4.98 22.69
N SER A 425 -9.96 -5.62 23.50
CA SER A 425 -10.39 -6.16 24.79
C SER A 425 -10.60 -5.05 25.81
N GLN A 426 -9.69 -4.06 25.85
CA GLN A 426 -9.81 -2.90 26.74
C GLN A 426 -11.09 -2.11 26.48
N TYR A 427 -11.38 -1.81 25.22
CA TYR A 427 -12.59 -1.06 24.85
C TYR A 427 -13.89 -1.78 25.27
N ARG A 428 -13.92 -3.12 25.18
CA ARG A 428 -15.08 -3.94 25.62
C ARG A 428 -15.22 -4.01 27.14
N GLU A 429 -14.11 -3.98 27.89
CA GLU A 429 -14.15 -3.99 29.36
C GLU A 429 -14.66 -2.65 29.92
N ASP A 430 -14.29 -1.54 29.29
CA ASP A 430 -14.77 -0.20 29.63
C ASP A 430 -16.29 -0.03 29.36
N ASP A 431 -16.83 -0.75 28.38
CA ASP A 431 -18.27 -0.82 28.06
C ASP A 431 -19.08 -1.64 29.09
N SER A 432 -18.43 -2.61 29.75
CA SER A 432 -19.08 -3.45 30.78
C SER A 432 -19.08 -2.85 32.19
N SER A 433 -18.33 -1.76 32.39
CA SER A 433 -18.11 -1.10 33.69
C SER A 433 -18.81 0.26 33.82
N SER A 434 -19.44 0.74 32.74
CA SER A 434 -20.27 1.96 32.66
C SER A 434 -21.75 1.62 32.71
#